data_AF-A0A1F9YA31-F1
#
_entry.id   AF-A0A1F9YA31-F1
#
_cell.length_a   1.000
_cell.length_b   1.000
_cell.length_c   1.000
_cell.angle_alpha   90.00
_cell.angle_beta   90.00
_cell.angle_gamma   90.00
#
_symmetry.space_group_name_H-M   'P 1'
#
loop_
_entity.id
_entity.type
_entity.pdbx_description
1 polymer ?
#
loop_
_entity_poly.entity_id
_entity_poly.type
_entity_poly.pdbx_seq_one_letter_code
_entity_poly.pdbx_strand_id
1 'polypeptide(L)'
;METIKNAAVSVENEVKVEQVATVPEVTPKPVNPKVKVTVKTVEGFLAGFVNNTLGKRTKFRNYSVKQEGSIVKLIYTSYTHSFNYTTKMTEANVEGMDELAVRLQGGVVLSNANRLAYCGTHLVFGGPRSYSYGQAPAQAILEKAGAIPVPFRVFADANLNLAEAEVVEKAPSETIIISVKTRKNNDWVQEDENRHYVGACLLKVGSEHFLFDIDREELKHKMSNSFIVKLPGAPKTIDEAYASLKPAKVTMAEIGGIAVQRQGEWFFIHRMDVLPELPEPPKELKALADNPPDARQLGANANEHYEPGRSYCYSFTDKAQEAVYDQKVKEWEEAVEKLRSYSPREGELRQGNNRPNRVEKFLVLNGVVLVSGLTRHTGREHRDINLPGWWEAVPNTAVASWQVTGEID
;
A
#
# COMPACT_ATOMS: atom_id res chain seq x y z
N MET A 1 -13.73 53.29 -20.95
CA MET A 1 -12.45 52.69 -21.39
C MET A 1 -11.33 53.47 -20.73
N GLU A 2 -11.04 53.17 -19.47
CA GLU A 2 -9.90 53.74 -18.74
C GLU A 2 -8.78 52.69 -18.71
N THR A 3 -7.63 53.08 -19.21
CA THR A 3 -6.45 52.24 -19.35
C THR A 3 -5.71 52.18 -18.01
N ILE A 4 -5.87 51.08 -17.28
CA ILE A 4 -5.09 50.81 -16.07
C ILE A 4 -3.66 50.43 -16.50
N LYS A 5 -2.70 51.29 -16.16
CA LYS A 5 -1.26 51.02 -16.31
C LYS A 5 -0.81 50.12 -15.16
N ASN A 6 -0.48 48.88 -15.46
CA ASN A 6 0.20 47.98 -14.54
C ASN A 6 1.67 48.41 -14.40
N ALA A 7 2.04 48.92 -13.23
CA ALA A 7 3.43 49.11 -12.83
C ALA A 7 4.00 47.75 -12.41
N ALA A 8 4.96 47.24 -13.16
CA ALA A 8 5.74 46.07 -12.76
C ALA A 8 6.73 46.50 -11.66
N VAL A 9 6.51 45.98 -10.45
CA VAL A 9 7.49 46.06 -9.35
C VAL A 9 8.31 44.78 -9.39
N SER A 10 9.53 44.86 -9.92
CA SER A 10 10.53 43.80 -9.81
C SER A 10 11.20 43.88 -8.44
N VAL A 11 10.94 42.89 -7.59
CA VAL A 11 11.67 42.69 -6.33
C VAL A 11 12.78 41.69 -6.61
N GLU A 12 14.00 42.18 -6.81
CA GLU A 12 15.20 41.36 -6.81
C GLU A 12 15.58 41.05 -5.35
N ASN A 13 15.19 39.88 -4.87
CA ASN A 13 15.73 39.33 -3.62
C ASN A 13 17.00 38.53 -3.96
N GLU A 14 18.16 39.15 -3.79
CA GLU A 14 19.43 38.42 -3.72
C GLU A 14 19.47 37.58 -2.43
N VAL A 15 19.12 36.30 -2.56
CA VAL A 15 19.37 35.31 -1.51
C VAL A 15 20.84 34.92 -1.58
N LYS A 16 21.66 35.47 -0.68
CA LYS A 16 23.00 34.94 -0.40
C LYS A 16 22.86 33.56 0.23
N VAL A 17 23.08 32.52 -0.58
CA VAL A 17 23.22 31.15 -0.11
C VAL A 17 24.62 31.01 0.47
N GLU A 18 24.75 31.05 1.81
CA GLU A 18 25.98 30.62 2.47
C GLU A 18 26.17 29.12 2.22
N GLN A 19 27.32 28.76 1.63
CA GLN A 19 27.74 27.37 1.50
C GLN A 19 27.98 26.79 2.90
N VAL A 20 27.02 26.01 3.38
CA VAL A 20 27.20 25.17 4.56
C VAL A 20 28.23 24.11 4.21
N ALA A 21 29.36 24.12 4.93
CA ALA A 21 30.41 23.12 4.78
C ALA A 21 29.82 21.71 4.98
N THR A 22 29.95 20.87 3.96
CA THR A 22 29.58 19.46 4.01
C THR A 22 30.41 18.78 5.09
N VAL A 23 29.77 18.40 6.19
CA VAL A 23 30.34 17.52 7.21
C VAL A 23 30.63 16.18 6.52
N PRO A 24 31.86 15.64 6.57
CA PRO A 24 32.17 14.36 5.94
C PRO A 24 31.31 13.27 6.56
N GLU A 25 30.56 12.58 5.70
CA GLU A 25 29.73 11.44 6.03
C GLU A 25 30.61 10.34 6.65
N VAL A 26 30.49 10.16 7.97
CA VAL A 26 31.18 9.09 8.68
C VAL A 26 30.41 7.80 8.42
N THR A 27 30.66 7.16 7.28
CA THR A 27 30.23 5.77 7.08
C THR A 27 30.89 4.91 8.17
N PRO A 28 30.11 4.25 9.05
CA PRO A 28 30.69 3.41 10.09
C PRO A 28 31.50 2.29 9.43
N LYS A 29 32.81 2.25 9.75
CA LYS A 29 33.69 1.19 9.24
C LYS A 29 33.11 -0.17 9.66
N PRO A 30 32.96 -1.14 8.73
CA PRO A 30 32.46 -2.46 9.06
C PRO A 30 33.36 -3.09 10.13
N VAL A 31 32.77 -3.39 11.30
CA VAL A 31 33.47 -4.06 12.39
C VAL A 31 33.86 -5.45 11.89
N ASN A 32 35.17 -5.68 11.72
CA ASN A 32 35.67 -6.99 11.34
C ASN A 32 35.21 -8.04 12.37
N PRO A 33 34.55 -9.14 11.95
CA PRO A 33 34.04 -10.15 12.87
C PRO A 33 35.23 -10.92 13.46
N LYS A 34 35.68 -10.52 14.66
CA LYS A 34 36.93 -11.05 15.25
C LYS A 34 36.76 -12.29 16.13
N VAL A 35 35.55 -12.79 16.38
CA VAL A 35 35.38 -14.02 17.18
C VAL A 35 34.26 -14.88 16.61
N LYS A 36 34.59 -16.09 16.14
CA LYS A 36 33.57 -17.11 15.82
C LYS A 36 32.88 -17.51 17.12
N VAL A 37 31.61 -17.16 17.26
CA VAL A 37 30.81 -17.54 18.43
C VAL A 37 30.34 -18.97 18.27
N THR A 38 30.65 -19.83 19.24
CA THR A 38 30.08 -21.18 19.32
C THR A 38 28.60 -21.08 19.71
N VAL A 39 27.72 -21.30 18.74
CA VAL A 39 26.27 -21.22 18.95
C VAL A 39 25.76 -22.50 19.61
N LYS A 40 25.09 -22.37 20.76
CA LYS A 40 24.49 -23.50 21.51
C LYS A 40 22.96 -23.50 21.51
N THR A 41 22.32 -22.38 21.18
CA THR A 41 20.87 -22.20 21.25
C THR A 41 20.31 -21.59 19.97
N VAL A 42 19.01 -21.76 19.72
CA VAL A 42 18.33 -21.12 18.58
C VAL A 42 18.39 -19.59 18.72
N GLU A 43 18.15 -19.07 19.93
CA GLU A 43 18.25 -17.63 20.20
C GLU A 43 19.65 -17.09 19.88
N GLY A 44 20.70 -17.78 20.30
CA GLY A 44 22.08 -17.40 19.98
C GLY A 44 22.40 -17.48 18.49
N PHE A 45 21.77 -18.40 17.74
CA PHE A 45 21.93 -18.48 16.29
C PHE A 45 21.30 -17.28 15.60
N LEU A 46 20.03 -17.00 15.90
CA LEU A 46 19.27 -15.90 15.30
C LEU A 46 19.90 -14.55 15.66
N ALA A 47 20.26 -14.34 16.92
CA ALA A 47 20.98 -13.14 17.34
C ALA A 47 22.36 -13.03 16.68
N GLY A 48 23.07 -14.16 16.50
CA GLY A 48 24.34 -14.17 15.78
C GLY A 48 24.20 -13.82 14.30
N PHE A 49 23.07 -14.18 13.67
CA PHE A 49 22.75 -13.74 12.33
C PHE A 49 22.58 -12.22 12.27
N VAL A 50 21.81 -11.63 13.19
CA VAL A 50 21.62 -10.18 13.21
C VAL A 50 22.94 -9.44 13.47
N ASN A 51 23.75 -9.93 14.41
CA ASN A 51 25.02 -9.31 14.79
C ASN A 51 26.21 -9.65 13.89
N ASN A 52 25.99 -10.32 12.74
CA ASN A 52 27.04 -10.72 11.81
C ASN A 52 28.21 -11.53 12.45
N THR A 53 27.88 -12.39 13.43
CA THR A 53 28.88 -13.27 14.09
C THR A 53 28.87 -14.69 13.52
N LEU A 54 27.91 -15.03 12.64
CA LEU A 54 27.86 -16.30 11.93
C LEU A 54 28.70 -16.29 10.65
N GLY A 55 29.31 -17.44 10.33
CA GLY A 55 29.93 -17.66 9.03
C GLY A 55 28.92 -17.75 7.89
N LYS A 56 29.40 -17.54 6.65
CA LYS A 56 28.61 -17.45 5.40
C LYS A 56 27.78 -18.69 5.03
N ARG A 57 28.08 -19.85 5.64
CA ARG A 57 27.42 -21.14 5.39
C ARG A 57 27.19 -21.90 6.70
N THR A 58 26.78 -21.18 7.74
CA THR A 58 26.52 -21.77 9.06
C THR A 58 25.13 -22.40 9.08
N LYS A 59 25.00 -23.59 9.66
CA LYS A 59 23.71 -24.26 9.90
C LYS A 59 23.59 -24.59 11.39
N PHE A 60 22.40 -24.42 11.94
CA PHE A 60 22.05 -24.87 13.29
C PHE A 60 20.61 -25.35 13.30
N ARG A 61 20.41 -26.66 13.52
CA ARG A 61 19.09 -27.31 13.43
C ARG A 61 18.42 -27.01 12.07
N ASN A 62 17.21 -26.47 12.09
CA ASN A 62 16.40 -26.10 10.94
C ASN A 62 16.79 -24.76 10.32
N TYR A 63 17.74 -24.02 10.92
CA TYR A 63 18.16 -22.70 10.46
C TYR A 63 19.47 -22.81 9.68
N SER A 64 19.56 -22.08 8.57
CA SER A 64 20.78 -21.99 7.77
C SER A 64 21.01 -20.58 7.25
N VAL A 65 22.28 -20.23 7.09
CA VAL A 65 22.71 -18.97 6.50
C VAL A 65 23.20 -19.23 5.08
N LYS A 66 22.65 -18.50 4.11
CA LYS A 66 23.01 -18.59 2.70
C LYS A 66 23.41 -17.21 2.18
N GLN A 67 24.60 -17.10 1.60
CA GLN A 67 25.01 -15.87 0.92
C GLN A 67 24.59 -15.92 -0.56
N GLU A 68 23.94 -14.87 -1.04
CA GLU A 68 23.52 -14.67 -2.44
C GLU A 68 23.98 -13.26 -2.88
N GLY A 69 25.06 -13.18 -3.65
CA GLY A 69 25.65 -11.89 -4.00
C GLY A 69 26.09 -11.09 -2.77
N SER A 70 25.59 -9.85 -2.65
CA SER A 70 25.86 -8.92 -1.54
C SER A 70 24.97 -9.14 -0.31
N ILE A 71 23.93 -9.96 -0.41
CA ILE A 71 23.02 -10.24 0.71
C ILE A 71 23.31 -11.58 1.37
N VAL A 72 22.98 -11.66 2.66
CA VAL A 72 23.03 -12.89 3.43
C VAL A 72 21.63 -13.21 3.93
N LYS A 73 21.10 -14.36 3.53
CA LYS A 73 19.76 -14.83 3.88
C LYS A 73 19.80 -15.79 5.07
N LEU A 74 18.81 -15.68 5.94
CA LEU A 74 18.50 -16.64 6.98
C LEU A 74 17.30 -17.48 6.52
N ILE A 75 17.53 -18.77 6.31
CA ILE A 75 16.53 -19.72 5.81
C ILE A 75 16.14 -20.68 6.93
N TYR A 76 14.84 -20.86 7.11
CA TYR A 76 14.27 -21.96 7.88
C TYR A 76 13.92 -23.10 6.93
N THR A 77 14.25 -24.34 7.31
CA THR A 77 13.87 -25.55 6.56
C THR A 77 13.03 -26.46 7.45
N SER A 78 11.80 -26.76 7.03
CA SER A 78 10.98 -27.79 7.67
C SER A 78 11.38 -29.17 7.19
N TYR A 79 11.38 -30.14 8.09
CA TYR A 79 11.67 -31.53 7.78
C TYR A 79 10.53 -32.41 8.28
N THR A 80 10.00 -33.25 7.40
CA THR A 80 9.20 -34.43 7.77
C THR A 80 10.13 -35.61 7.99
N HIS A 81 9.81 -36.44 8.98
CA HIS A 81 10.60 -37.62 9.28
C HIS A 81 9.79 -38.86 8.92
N SER A 82 10.34 -39.71 8.06
CA SER A 82 9.76 -41.00 7.70
C SER A 82 10.69 -42.12 8.13
N PHE A 83 10.16 -43.13 8.82
CA PHE A 83 10.93 -44.31 9.15
C PHE A 83 11.01 -45.23 7.93
N ASN A 84 12.21 -45.44 7.41
CA ASN A 84 12.45 -46.40 6.34
C ASN A 84 12.62 -47.79 6.97
N TYR A 85 11.61 -48.65 6.81
CA TYR A 85 11.62 -50.01 7.37
C TYR A 85 12.69 -50.91 6.76
N THR A 86 13.11 -50.66 5.52
CA THR A 86 14.15 -51.43 4.84
C THR A 86 15.52 -51.13 5.43
N THR A 87 15.85 -49.84 5.62
CA THR A 87 17.14 -49.43 6.18
C THR A 87 17.14 -49.41 7.71
N LYS A 88 15.95 -49.50 8.34
CA LYS A 88 15.72 -49.26 9.77
C LYS A 88 16.26 -47.91 10.24
N MET A 89 16.23 -46.90 9.37
CA MET A 89 16.68 -45.54 9.67
C MET A 89 15.54 -44.55 9.49
N THR A 90 15.53 -43.51 10.32
CA THR A 90 14.65 -42.35 10.11
C THR A 90 15.29 -41.43 9.08
N GLU A 91 14.59 -41.20 7.98
CA GLU A 91 15.00 -40.27 6.93
C GLU A 91 14.31 -38.93 7.14
N ALA A 92 15.10 -37.85 7.10
CA ALA A 92 14.59 -36.49 7.15
C ALA A 92 14.39 -35.97 5.72
N ASN A 93 13.14 -35.76 5.33
CA ASN A 93 12.75 -35.22 4.04
C ASN A 93 12.42 -33.74 4.18
N VAL A 94 12.99 -32.90 3.31
CA VAL A 94 12.68 -31.47 3.27
C VAL A 94 11.24 -31.30 2.83
N GLU A 95 10.45 -30.70 3.71
CA GLU A 95 9.04 -30.43 3.46
C GLU A 95 8.85 -29.06 2.80
N GLY A 96 9.68 -28.09 3.18
CA GLY A 96 9.68 -26.75 2.60
C GLY A 96 10.63 -25.80 3.31
N MET A 97 10.67 -24.55 2.84
CA MET A 97 11.58 -23.52 3.33
C MET A 97 10.88 -22.17 3.43
N ASP A 98 11.26 -21.38 4.44
CA ASP A 98 10.90 -19.98 4.58
C ASP A 98 12.16 -19.11 4.64
N GLU A 99 12.11 -17.94 4.00
CA GLU A 99 13.11 -16.89 4.19
C GLU A 99 12.72 -16.05 5.41
N LEU A 100 13.48 -16.16 6.50
CA LEU A 100 13.17 -15.50 7.78
C LEU A 100 13.71 -14.09 7.86
N ALA A 101 14.87 -13.84 7.26
CA ALA A 101 15.52 -12.54 7.30
C ALA A 101 16.57 -12.41 6.19
N VAL A 102 16.86 -11.17 5.82
CA VAL A 102 17.99 -10.80 4.97
C VAL A 102 18.85 -9.79 5.70
N ARG A 103 20.16 -10.01 5.68
CA ARG A 103 21.16 -9.05 6.11
C ARG A 103 21.76 -8.40 4.87
N LEU A 104 21.66 -7.08 4.84
CA LEU A 104 22.09 -6.22 3.75
C LEU A 104 23.57 -5.88 3.89
N GLN A 105 24.17 -5.34 2.83
CA GLN A 105 25.59 -4.98 2.81
C GLN A 105 25.95 -3.93 3.87
N GLY A 106 25.02 -3.03 4.19
CA GLY A 106 25.16 -2.03 5.26
C GLY A 106 25.03 -2.59 6.69
N GLY A 107 24.85 -3.90 6.85
CA GLY A 107 24.67 -4.55 8.15
C GLY A 107 23.24 -4.51 8.70
N VAL A 108 22.35 -3.73 8.08
CA VAL A 108 20.91 -3.74 8.37
C VAL A 108 20.35 -5.14 8.15
N VAL A 109 19.49 -5.59 9.06
CA VAL A 109 18.77 -6.85 8.93
C VAL A 109 17.28 -6.58 8.82
N LEU A 110 16.67 -7.06 7.75
CA LEU A 110 15.23 -7.08 7.57
C LEU A 110 14.75 -8.49 7.90
N SER A 111 13.82 -8.64 8.84
CA SER A 111 13.13 -9.91 9.10
C SER A 111 11.84 -9.96 8.31
N ASN A 112 11.45 -11.15 7.87
CA ASN A 112 10.23 -11.35 7.10
C ASN A 112 9.03 -11.34 8.05
N ALA A 113 8.18 -10.32 7.93
CA ALA A 113 6.93 -10.18 8.69
C ALA A 113 5.74 -10.88 8.03
N ASN A 114 5.91 -11.46 6.82
CA ASN A 114 4.86 -12.30 6.26
C ASN A 114 4.60 -13.50 7.17
N ARG A 115 3.36 -13.98 7.16
CA ARG A 115 3.05 -15.29 7.73
C ARG A 115 3.91 -16.37 7.09
N LEU A 116 4.65 -17.07 7.93
CA LEU A 116 5.60 -18.09 7.50
C LEU A 116 4.87 -19.43 7.37
N ALA A 117 4.99 -20.08 6.21
CA ALA A 117 4.24 -21.30 5.93
C ALA A 117 4.73 -22.48 6.77
N TYR A 118 6.02 -22.47 7.14
CA TYR A 118 6.69 -23.55 7.84
C TYR A 118 7.14 -23.16 9.24
N CYS A 119 7.82 -22.02 9.39
CA CYS A 119 8.37 -21.58 10.67
C CYS A 119 7.26 -21.11 11.63
N GLY A 120 7.12 -21.76 12.79
CA GLY A 120 6.12 -21.41 13.81
C GLY A 120 4.76 -22.11 13.65
N THR A 121 4.50 -22.71 12.50
CA THR A 121 3.31 -23.56 12.28
C THR A 121 3.47 -24.93 12.92
N HIS A 122 2.35 -25.54 13.34
CA HIS A 122 2.32 -26.91 13.85
C HIS A 122 1.37 -27.77 13.02
N LEU A 123 1.81 -29.00 12.71
CA LEU A 123 0.94 -30.00 12.10
C LEU A 123 -0.03 -30.52 13.16
N VAL A 124 -1.33 -30.32 12.93
CA VAL A 124 -2.37 -31.02 13.68
C VAL A 124 -2.46 -32.44 13.11
N PHE A 125 -2.45 -33.46 13.96
CA PHE A 125 -2.42 -34.85 13.52
C PHE A 125 -3.59 -35.15 12.55
N GLY A 126 -3.26 -35.44 11.28
CA GLY A 126 -4.24 -35.70 10.22
C GLY A 126 -4.99 -34.48 9.67
N GLY A 127 -4.60 -33.26 10.04
CA GLY A 127 -5.24 -32.01 9.63
C GLY A 127 -4.31 -31.00 8.93
N PRO A 128 -4.86 -29.89 8.43
CA PRO A 128 -4.06 -28.79 7.90
C PRO A 128 -3.15 -28.19 8.99
N ARG A 129 -2.09 -27.49 8.58
CA ARG A 129 -1.25 -26.73 9.51
C ARG A 129 -2.13 -25.76 10.29
N SER A 130 -2.04 -25.83 11.61
CA SER A 130 -2.58 -24.78 12.48
C SER A 130 -1.50 -23.74 12.70
N TYR A 131 -1.91 -22.50 12.66
CA TYR A 131 -1.06 -21.38 12.95
C TYR A 131 -1.25 -20.98 14.41
N SER A 132 -0.16 -20.71 15.11
CA SER A 132 -0.26 -19.90 16.32
C SER A 132 -0.73 -18.51 15.90
N TYR A 133 -1.71 -17.95 16.60
CA TYR A 133 -2.03 -16.54 16.44
C TYR A 133 -0.84 -15.71 16.94
N GLY A 134 -0.32 -14.81 16.10
CA GLY A 134 0.73 -13.86 16.42
C GLY A 134 2.14 -14.24 15.93
N GLN A 135 3.06 -13.30 16.10
CA GLN A 135 4.47 -13.36 15.69
C GLN A 135 5.15 -14.69 16.09
N ALA A 136 5.77 -15.37 15.13
CA ALA A 136 6.52 -16.59 15.40
C ALA A 136 7.70 -16.31 16.35
N PRO A 137 8.05 -17.24 17.27
CA PRO A 137 9.15 -17.01 18.22
C PRO A 137 10.49 -16.63 17.56
N ALA A 138 10.76 -17.13 16.36
CA ALA A 138 11.95 -16.76 15.60
C ALA A 138 11.94 -15.29 15.14
N GLN A 139 10.79 -14.77 14.70
CA GLN A 139 10.63 -13.36 14.32
C GLN A 139 10.82 -12.45 15.54
N ALA A 140 10.22 -12.80 16.68
CA ALA A 140 10.39 -12.07 17.94
C ALA A 140 11.87 -12.00 18.38
N ILE A 141 12.61 -13.10 18.25
CA ILE A 141 14.06 -13.14 18.56
C ILE A 141 14.85 -12.25 17.60
N LEU A 142 14.54 -12.31 16.29
CA LEU A 142 15.21 -11.50 15.28
C LEU A 142 14.99 -10.01 15.55
N GLU A 143 13.75 -9.60 15.84
CA GLU A 143 13.41 -8.23 16.16
C GLU A 143 14.09 -7.76 17.44
N LYS A 144 14.05 -8.56 18.52
CA LYS A 144 14.77 -8.28 19.78
C LYS A 144 16.27 -8.12 19.55
N ALA A 145 16.84 -8.81 18.57
CA ALA A 145 18.24 -8.70 18.19
C ALA A 145 18.54 -7.49 17.28
N GLY A 146 17.53 -6.73 16.85
CA GLY A 146 17.66 -5.52 16.05
C GLY A 146 17.23 -5.67 14.58
N ALA A 147 16.66 -6.81 14.18
CA ALA A 147 16.08 -6.93 12.85
C ALA A 147 14.81 -6.07 12.72
N ILE A 148 14.57 -5.55 11.52
CA ILE A 148 13.41 -4.71 11.20
C ILE A 148 12.40 -5.60 10.49
N PRO A 149 11.25 -5.91 11.11
CA PRO A 149 10.30 -6.82 10.48
C PRO A 149 9.56 -6.06 9.37
N VAL A 150 9.68 -6.57 8.15
CA VAL A 150 8.98 -6.04 6.98
C VAL A 150 8.41 -7.20 6.18
N PRO A 151 7.23 -7.07 5.56
CA PRO A 151 6.67 -8.14 4.76
C PRO A 151 7.39 -8.17 3.41
N PHE A 152 8.23 -9.19 3.20
CA PHE A 152 9.02 -9.35 1.97
C PHE A 152 8.16 -9.39 0.71
N ARG A 153 6.91 -9.86 0.82
CA ARG A 153 5.97 -9.84 -0.30
C ARG A 153 5.71 -8.43 -0.82
N VAL A 154 5.65 -7.42 0.04
CA VAL A 154 5.46 -6.02 -0.36
C VAL A 154 6.62 -5.55 -1.25
N PHE A 155 7.85 -5.95 -0.93
CA PHE A 155 9.04 -5.62 -1.73
C PHE A 155 9.05 -6.37 -3.06
N ALA A 156 8.64 -7.64 -3.06
CA ALA A 156 8.52 -8.44 -4.28
C ALA A 156 7.48 -7.85 -5.24
N ASP A 157 6.31 -7.48 -4.72
CA ASP A 157 5.22 -6.85 -5.50
C ASP A 157 5.64 -5.47 -6.03
N ALA A 158 6.47 -4.74 -5.27
CA ALA A 158 7.09 -3.48 -5.68
C ALA A 158 8.33 -3.65 -6.59
N ASN A 159 8.73 -4.89 -6.91
CA ASN A 159 9.93 -5.23 -7.69
C ASN A 159 11.20 -4.54 -7.14
N LEU A 160 11.32 -4.42 -5.82
CA LEU A 160 12.43 -3.76 -5.15
C LEU A 160 13.58 -4.74 -4.94
N ASN A 161 14.79 -4.30 -5.31
CA ASN A 161 15.99 -5.05 -5.00
C ASN A 161 16.38 -4.83 -3.53
N LEU A 162 15.97 -5.76 -2.66
CA LEU A 162 16.32 -5.72 -1.23
C LEU A 162 17.82 -5.59 -0.98
N ALA A 163 18.68 -6.05 -1.89
CA ALA A 163 20.14 -5.93 -1.75
C ALA A 163 20.65 -4.48 -1.77
N GLU A 164 19.86 -3.56 -2.31
CA GLU A 164 20.16 -2.13 -2.41
C GLU A 164 19.42 -1.31 -1.35
N ALA A 165 18.65 -1.96 -0.47
CA ALA A 165 17.89 -1.27 0.55
C ALA A 165 18.78 -0.71 1.66
N GLU A 166 18.49 0.51 2.05
CA GLU A 166 19.09 1.27 3.14
C GLU A 166 17.94 1.80 4.01
N VAL A 167 18.07 1.68 5.33
CA VAL A 167 17.10 2.27 6.26
C VAL A 167 17.59 3.66 6.61
N VAL A 168 16.84 4.66 6.16
CA VAL A 168 17.12 6.08 6.41
C VAL A 168 16.67 6.46 7.82
N GLU A 169 15.43 6.09 8.17
CA GLU A 169 14.87 6.29 9.50
C GLU A 169 13.87 5.17 9.82
N LYS A 170 13.76 4.84 11.10
CA LYS A 170 12.78 3.88 11.62
C LYS A 170 12.13 4.46 12.86
N ALA A 171 10.80 4.54 12.86
CA ALA A 171 10.04 4.86 14.05
C ALA A 171 10.11 3.70 15.07
N PRO A 172 9.92 3.97 16.36
CA PRO A 172 9.83 2.93 17.37
C PRO A 172 8.76 1.90 17.02
N SER A 173 9.00 0.62 17.36
CA SER A 173 7.93 -0.38 17.32
C SER A 173 6.84 -0.04 18.34
N GLU A 174 5.60 -0.34 18.02
CA GLU A 174 4.42 -0.02 18.83
C GLU A 174 3.69 -1.32 19.21
N THR A 175 3.05 -1.32 20.38
CA THR A 175 2.14 -2.39 20.78
C THR A 175 0.77 -1.77 21.03
N ILE A 176 -0.24 -2.24 20.31
CA ILE A 176 -1.63 -1.86 20.57
C ILE A 176 -2.35 -3.00 21.28
N ILE A 177 -3.29 -2.62 22.15
CA ILE A 177 -4.20 -3.56 22.80
C ILE A 177 -5.51 -3.51 22.03
N ILE A 178 -5.89 -4.64 21.43
CA ILE A 178 -7.18 -4.77 20.75
C ILE A 178 -8.10 -5.68 21.54
N SER A 179 -9.38 -5.33 21.61
CA SER A 179 -10.35 -6.15 22.32
C SER A 179 -11.01 -7.14 21.37
N VAL A 180 -10.85 -8.42 21.65
CA VAL A 180 -11.26 -9.54 20.82
C VAL A 180 -12.35 -10.36 21.50
N LYS A 181 -13.43 -10.65 20.77
CA LYS A 181 -14.44 -11.61 21.23
C LYS A 181 -13.96 -13.02 20.91
N THR A 182 -13.67 -13.81 21.94
CA THR A 182 -13.28 -15.21 21.87
C THR A 182 -14.39 -16.08 22.44
N ARG A 183 -14.67 -17.22 21.80
CA ARG A 183 -15.67 -18.16 22.32
C ARG A 183 -15.04 -19.05 23.39
N LYS A 184 -15.54 -18.99 24.62
CA LYS A 184 -15.12 -19.82 25.76
C LYS A 184 -16.35 -20.44 26.41
N ASN A 185 -16.36 -21.77 26.58
CA ASN A 185 -17.49 -22.51 27.20
C ASN A 185 -18.86 -22.17 26.60
N ASN A 186 -18.95 -22.04 25.26
CA ASN A 186 -20.12 -21.57 24.52
C ASN A 186 -20.52 -20.10 24.67
N ASP A 187 -19.86 -19.33 25.52
CA ASP A 187 -20.10 -17.88 25.67
C ASP A 187 -19.06 -17.06 24.88
N TRP A 188 -19.46 -15.86 24.46
CA TRP A 188 -18.54 -14.87 23.91
C TRP A 188 -17.93 -14.05 25.03
N VAL A 189 -16.63 -14.22 25.24
CA VAL A 189 -15.86 -13.45 26.22
C VAL A 189 -15.03 -12.42 25.46
N GLN A 190 -15.01 -11.19 25.96
CA GLN A 190 -14.15 -10.14 25.45
C GLN A 190 -12.79 -10.25 26.16
N GLU A 191 -11.72 -10.38 25.38
CA GLU A 191 -10.35 -10.52 25.85
C GLU A 191 -9.48 -9.45 25.19
N ASP A 192 -8.40 -9.06 25.85
CA ASP A 192 -7.44 -8.13 25.27
C ASP A 192 -6.30 -8.91 24.63
N GLU A 193 -6.02 -8.61 23.36
CA GLU A 193 -4.92 -9.17 22.58
C GLU A 193 -3.91 -8.06 22.29
N ASN A 194 -2.66 -8.29 22.68
CA ASN A 194 -1.55 -7.38 22.36
C ASN A 194 -1.06 -7.66 20.94
N ARG A 195 -1.08 -6.64 20.09
CA ARG A 195 -0.49 -6.69 18.76
C ARG A 195 0.71 -5.79 18.67
N HIS A 196 1.85 -6.40 18.43
CA HIS A 196 3.11 -5.72 18.21
C HIS A 196 3.31 -5.47 16.72
N TYR A 197 3.75 -4.27 16.35
CA TYR A 197 4.10 -3.96 14.98
C TYR A 197 5.29 -3.01 14.93
N VAL A 198 5.97 -3.03 13.79
CA VAL A 198 7.04 -2.07 13.53
C VAL A 198 6.45 -0.71 13.19
N GLY A 199 7.00 0.35 13.75
CA GLY A 199 6.66 1.69 13.32
C GLY A 199 7.07 1.92 11.86
N ALA A 200 6.63 3.06 11.32
CA ALA A 200 7.02 3.53 9.99
C ALA A 200 8.53 3.40 9.75
N CYS A 201 8.90 3.03 8.52
CA CYS A 201 10.27 2.90 8.11
C CYS A 201 10.48 3.63 6.78
N LEU A 202 11.37 4.60 6.80
CA LEU A 202 11.84 5.29 5.60
C LEU A 202 13.02 4.52 5.03
N LEU A 203 12.85 4.06 3.80
CA LEU A 203 13.78 3.22 3.08
C LEU A 203 14.29 3.96 1.86
N LYS A 204 15.53 3.69 1.50
CA LYS A 204 16.12 4.07 0.22
C LYS A 204 16.54 2.80 -0.50
N VAL A 205 16.11 2.62 -1.74
CA VAL A 205 16.49 1.48 -2.58
C VAL A 205 17.06 2.04 -3.87
N GLY A 206 18.37 1.90 -4.05
CA GLY A 206 19.10 2.59 -5.12
C GLY A 206 19.01 4.11 -4.96
N SER A 207 18.44 4.81 -5.95
CA SER A 207 18.21 6.27 -5.92
C SER A 207 16.82 6.67 -5.42
N GLU A 208 15.93 5.70 -5.16
CA GLU A 208 14.53 5.96 -4.87
C GLU A 208 14.23 5.82 -3.38
N HIS A 209 13.25 6.58 -2.88
CA HIS A 209 12.85 6.54 -1.47
C HIS A 209 11.44 5.98 -1.33
N PHE A 210 11.25 5.22 -0.27
CA PHE A 210 10.02 4.49 0.02
C PHE A 210 9.64 4.67 1.48
N LEU A 211 8.36 4.90 1.73
CA LEU A 211 7.80 4.85 3.07
C LEU A 211 7.07 3.52 3.24
N PHE A 212 7.54 2.71 4.17
CA PHE A 212 6.81 1.56 4.68
C PHE A 212 6.09 1.96 5.97
N ASP A 213 4.80 1.67 6.09
CA ASP A 213 4.09 1.76 7.36
C ASP A 213 2.88 0.80 7.36
N ILE A 214 2.19 0.72 8.50
CA ILE A 214 0.96 -0.03 8.71
C ILE A 214 -0.15 0.95 9.06
N ASP A 215 -1.33 0.75 8.48
CA ASP A 215 -2.51 1.56 8.84
C ASP A 215 -2.98 1.21 10.27
N ARG A 216 -2.70 2.11 11.22
CA ARG A 216 -3.02 1.94 12.64
C ARG A 216 -4.51 1.83 12.93
N GLU A 217 -5.37 2.46 12.12
CA GLU A 217 -6.82 2.33 12.31
C GLU A 217 -7.30 0.92 11.96
N GLU A 218 -6.67 0.28 10.99
CA GLU A 218 -7.03 -1.07 10.55
C GLU A 218 -6.61 -2.15 11.54
N LEU A 219 -5.49 -1.91 12.22
CA LEU A 219 -5.04 -2.79 13.29
C LEU A 219 -6.09 -2.93 14.39
N LYS A 220 -6.85 -1.86 14.69
CA LYS A 220 -7.98 -1.90 15.65
C LYS A 220 -9.11 -2.83 15.21
N HIS A 221 -9.21 -3.08 13.90
CA HIS A 221 -10.21 -3.94 13.26
C HIS A 221 -9.67 -5.33 12.91
N LYS A 222 -8.53 -5.73 13.49
CA LYS A 222 -7.83 -6.99 13.25
C LYS A 222 -7.25 -7.16 11.85
N MET A 223 -7.23 -6.11 11.03
CA MET A 223 -6.66 -6.14 9.69
C MET A 223 -5.25 -5.58 9.75
N SER A 224 -4.29 -6.28 9.14
CA SER A 224 -2.92 -5.79 8.99
C SER A 224 -2.71 -5.46 7.53
N ASN A 225 -2.73 -4.17 7.21
CA ASN A 225 -2.52 -3.71 5.84
C ASN A 225 -1.17 -3.02 5.77
N SER A 226 -0.21 -3.88 5.42
CA SER A 226 1.09 -3.55 4.85
C SER A 226 1.01 -2.53 3.73
N PHE A 227 1.68 -1.38 3.80
CA PHE A 227 1.95 -0.64 2.57
C PHE A 227 3.40 -0.21 2.45
N ILE A 228 3.88 -0.16 1.21
CA ILE A 228 5.06 0.58 0.82
C ILE A 228 4.66 1.59 -0.24
N VAL A 229 5.13 2.82 -0.10
CA VAL A 229 4.80 3.92 -1.01
C VAL A 229 6.09 4.51 -1.54
N LYS A 230 6.19 4.63 -2.87
CA LYS A 230 7.27 5.35 -3.54
C LYS A 230 7.03 6.85 -3.41
N LEU A 231 8.01 7.56 -2.86
CA LEU A 231 7.93 8.97 -2.52
C LEU A 231 8.34 9.85 -3.72
N PRO A 232 7.75 11.05 -3.88
CA PRO A 232 8.08 11.97 -4.98
C PRO A 232 9.44 12.69 -4.82
N GLY A 233 10.24 12.33 -3.82
CA GLY A 233 11.53 12.97 -3.53
C GLY A 233 12.43 12.11 -2.64
N ALA A 234 13.44 12.74 -2.03
CA ALA A 234 14.40 12.11 -1.13
C ALA A 234 14.29 12.69 0.29
N PRO A 235 13.18 12.42 1.00
CA PRO A 235 13.02 12.88 2.37
C PRO A 235 14.09 12.23 3.26
N LYS A 236 14.49 12.94 4.31
CA LYS A 236 15.48 12.50 5.28
C LYS A 236 14.85 11.98 6.56
N THR A 237 13.58 12.29 6.77
CA THR A 237 12.81 11.85 7.93
C THR A 237 11.45 11.27 7.53
N ILE A 238 10.85 10.46 8.40
CA ILE A 238 9.50 9.91 8.28
C ILE A 238 8.48 11.04 8.22
N ASP A 239 8.67 12.11 9.00
CA ASP A 239 7.79 13.29 8.95
C ASP A 239 7.89 14.00 7.60
N GLU A 240 9.09 14.17 7.05
CA GLU A 240 9.29 14.70 5.70
C GLU A 240 8.67 13.77 4.65
N ALA A 241 8.75 12.45 4.83
CA ALA A 241 8.12 11.48 3.95
C ALA A 241 6.60 11.63 3.93
N TYR A 242 5.97 11.70 5.10
CA TYR A 242 4.53 11.94 5.21
C TYR A 242 4.12 13.31 4.65
N ALA A 243 4.89 14.35 4.92
CA ALA A 243 4.65 15.68 4.36
C ALA A 243 4.77 15.67 2.82
N SER A 244 5.73 14.91 2.27
CA SER A 244 5.94 14.79 0.82
C SER A 244 4.77 14.12 0.10
N LEU A 245 3.96 13.32 0.80
CA LEU A 245 2.74 12.68 0.30
C LEU A 245 1.52 13.62 0.28
N LYS A 246 1.61 14.79 0.93
CA LYS A 246 0.53 15.77 1.02
C LYS A 246 0.61 16.75 -0.16
N PRO A 247 -0.41 16.83 -1.03
CA PRO A 247 -0.45 17.83 -2.10
C PRO A 247 -0.43 19.25 -1.52
N ALA A 248 0.23 20.18 -2.22
CA ALA A 248 0.35 21.58 -1.78
C ALA A 248 -1.02 22.21 -1.45
N LYS A 249 -2.07 21.88 -2.22
CA LYS A 249 -3.44 22.37 -1.98
C LYS A 249 -4.01 21.93 -0.64
N VAL A 250 -3.68 20.71 -0.18
CA VAL A 250 -4.10 20.18 1.13
C VAL A 250 -3.36 20.92 2.24
N THR A 251 -2.05 21.10 2.11
CA THR A 251 -1.24 21.88 3.07
C THR A 251 -1.77 23.31 3.22
N MET A 252 -2.08 23.98 2.11
CA MET A 252 -2.66 25.33 2.13
C MET A 252 -4.04 25.37 2.79
N ALA A 253 -4.84 24.32 2.63
CA ALA A 253 -6.15 24.22 3.30
C ALA A 253 -5.99 24.10 4.83
N GLU A 254 -5.08 23.24 5.30
CA GLU A 254 -4.79 23.09 6.74
C GLU A 254 -4.26 24.40 7.34
N ILE A 255 -3.32 25.08 6.68
CA ILE A 255 -2.80 26.39 7.11
C ILE A 255 -3.95 27.43 7.21
N GLY A 256 -4.89 27.38 6.27
CA GLY A 256 -6.08 28.24 6.27
C GLY A 256 -7.15 27.86 7.30
N GLY A 257 -6.93 26.82 8.11
CA GLY A 257 -7.92 26.31 9.07
C GLY A 257 -9.13 25.62 8.42
N ILE A 258 -9.02 25.24 7.14
CA ILE A 258 -10.06 24.49 6.43
C ILE A 258 -9.95 23.03 6.86
N ALA A 259 -11.08 22.43 7.22
CA ALA A 259 -11.12 21.02 7.63
C ALA A 259 -10.62 20.10 6.51
N VAL A 260 -9.73 19.17 6.87
CA VAL A 260 -9.20 18.13 5.99
C VAL A 260 -9.43 16.77 6.63
N GLN A 261 -9.92 15.82 5.85
CA GLN A 261 -9.96 14.40 6.22
C GLN A 261 -9.09 13.59 5.26
N ARG A 262 -8.72 12.37 5.67
CA ARG A 262 -7.93 11.44 4.85
C ARG A 262 -8.53 10.04 4.91
N GLN A 263 -8.56 9.34 3.78
CA GLN A 263 -8.85 7.91 3.69
C GLN A 263 -7.99 7.28 2.59
N GLY A 264 -7.10 6.36 2.95
CA GLY A 264 -6.15 5.74 2.01
C GLY A 264 -5.26 6.78 1.31
N GLU A 265 -5.34 6.79 -0.01
CA GLU A 265 -4.60 7.72 -0.88
C GLU A 265 -5.33 9.05 -1.13
N TRP A 266 -6.52 9.25 -0.58
CA TRP A 266 -7.32 10.46 -0.80
C TRP A 266 -7.30 11.39 0.40
N PHE A 267 -7.13 12.68 0.10
CA PHE A 267 -7.43 13.79 1.00
C PHE A 267 -8.76 14.42 0.60
N PHE A 268 -9.54 14.83 1.59
CA PHE A 268 -10.82 15.49 1.41
C PHE A 268 -10.71 16.88 2.04
N ILE A 269 -10.83 17.93 1.24
CA ILE A 269 -10.79 19.32 1.70
C ILE A 269 -12.22 19.86 1.76
N HIS A 270 -12.70 20.30 2.93
CA HIS A 270 -14.06 20.84 3.05
C HIS A 270 -14.23 22.09 2.17
N ARG A 271 -15.35 22.16 1.44
CA ARG A 271 -15.67 23.31 0.56
C ARG A 271 -16.94 24.03 0.99
N MET A 272 -18.01 23.32 1.32
CA MET A 272 -19.31 23.91 1.65
C MET A 272 -20.23 22.92 2.34
N ASP A 273 -21.09 23.39 3.24
CA ASP A 273 -22.06 22.53 3.92
C ASP A 273 -23.23 22.11 3.01
N VAL A 274 -23.60 22.99 2.09
CA VAL A 274 -24.73 22.81 1.17
C VAL A 274 -24.27 23.15 -0.24
N LEU A 275 -24.55 22.26 -1.19
CA LEU A 275 -24.28 22.53 -2.61
C LEU A 275 -25.24 23.63 -3.09
N PRO A 276 -24.76 24.68 -3.77
CA PRO A 276 -25.66 25.62 -4.43
C PRO A 276 -26.49 24.89 -5.49
N GLU A 277 -27.67 25.43 -5.79
CA GLU A 277 -28.49 24.93 -6.88
C GLU A 277 -27.69 24.97 -8.19
N LEU A 278 -27.51 23.79 -8.80
CA LEU A 278 -26.83 23.68 -10.08
C LEU A 278 -27.78 24.15 -11.19
N PRO A 279 -27.28 24.80 -12.26
CA PRO A 279 -28.12 25.15 -13.39
C PRO A 279 -28.76 23.88 -13.98
N GLU A 280 -29.94 24.01 -14.56
CA GLU A 280 -30.48 22.88 -15.32
C GLU A 280 -29.60 22.59 -16.55
N PRO A 281 -29.38 21.32 -16.90
CA PRO A 281 -28.67 20.98 -18.11
C PRO A 281 -29.42 21.51 -19.34
N PRO A 282 -28.73 21.99 -20.39
CA PRO A 282 -29.37 22.38 -21.64
C PRO A 282 -30.27 21.25 -22.16
N LYS A 283 -31.49 21.58 -22.60
CA LYS A 283 -32.47 20.59 -23.09
C LYS A 283 -31.90 19.69 -24.19
N GLU A 284 -31.08 20.27 -25.06
CA GLU A 284 -30.39 19.56 -26.15
C GLU A 284 -29.39 18.53 -25.63
N LEU A 285 -28.63 18.87 -24.59
CA LEU A 285 -27.68 17.96 -23.95
C LEU A 285 -28.40 16.78 -23.29
N LYS A 286 -29.49 17.08 -22.57
CA LYS A 286 -30.34 16.06 -21.94
C LYS A 286 -30.97 15.15 -23.01
N ALA A 287 -31.52 15.73 -24.07
CA ALA A 287 -32.06 14.96 -25.19
C ALA A 287 -31.00 14.08 -25.86
N LEU A 288 -29.77 14.56 -26.02
CA LEU A 288 -28.68 13.75 -26.56
C LEU A 288 -28.35 12.57 -25.62
N ALA A 289 -28.18 12.83 -24.32
CA ALA A 289 -27.85 11.80 -23.33
C ALA A 289 -28.97 10.75 -23.14
N ASP A 290 -30.23 11.16 -23.20
CA ASP A 290 -31.40 10.28 -23.06
C ASP A 290 -31.65 9.40 -24.30
N ASN A 291 -31.02 9.70 -25.44
CA ASN A 291 -31.18 8.99 -26.71
C ASN A 291 -29.86 8.36 -27.18
N PRO A 292 -29.41 7.24 -26.58
CA PRO A 292 -28.24 6.51 -27.06
C PRO A 292 -28.36 6.13 -28.55
N PRO A 293 -27.27 6.18 -29.32
CA PRO A 293 -27.31 5.79 -30.73
C PRO A 293 -27.67 4.31 -30.87
N ASP A 294 -28.56 4.01 -31.82
CA ASP A 294 -28.98 2.64 -32.15
C ASP A 294 -28.27 2.18 -33.43
N ALA A 295 -27.43 1.15 -33.30
CA ALA A 295 -26.64 0.58 -34.38
C ALA A 295 -27.51 0.06 -35.52
N ARG A 296 -28.74 -0.40 -35.23
CA ARG A 296 -29.69 -0.91 -36.24
C ARG A 296 -30.15 0.18 -37.19
N GLN A 297 -30.26 1.43 -36.71
CA GLN A 297 -30.61 2.58 -37.54
C GLN A 297 -29.50 2.94 -38.53
N LEU A 298 -28.29 2.42 -38.32
CA LEU A 298 -27.13 2.58 -39.19
C LEU A 298 -26.78 1.31 -39.97
N GLY A 299 -27.66 0.31 -39.99
CA GLY A 299 -27.48 -0.91 -40.80
C GLY A 299 -26.69 -2.03 -40.11
N ALA A 300 -26.47 -1.97 -38.80
CA ALA A 300 -25.88 -3.09 -38.07
C ALA A 300 -26.86 -4.26 -37.91
N ASN A 301 -26.33 -5.48 -38.00
CA ASN A 301 -26.99 -6.68 -37.51
C ASN A 301 -26.71 -6.80 -36.01
N ALA A 302 -27.75 -6.61 -35.19
CA ALA A 302 -27.68 -6.71 -33.74
C ALA A 302 -28.43 -7.95 -33.25
N ASN A 303 -27.92 -8.61 -32.21
CA ASN A 303 -28.59 -9.79 -31.64
C ASN A 303 -29.71 -9.39 -30.66
N GLU A 304 -30.40 -10.38 -30.09
CA GLU A 304 -31.48 -10.16 -29.12
C GLU A 304 -31.03 -9.57 -27.76
N HIS A 305 -29.72 -9.59 -27.48
CA HIS A 305 -29.12 -9.01 -26.27
C HIS A 305 -28.57 -7.60 -26.51
N TYR A 306 -28.84 -6.99 -27.66
CA TYR A 306 -28.39 -5.65 -27.98
C TYR A 306 -29.18 -4.59 -27.20
N GLU A 307 -28.44 -3.70 -26.53
CA GLU A 307 -28.96 -2.45 -25.97
C GLU A 307 -28.28 -1.27 -26.67
N PRO A 308 -29.02 -0.21 -27.06
CA PRO A 308 -28.43 1.01 -27.62
C PRO A 308 -27.29 1.56 -26.77
N GLY A 309 -26.20 1.97 -27.41
CA GLY A 309 -24.98 2.45 -26.74
C GLY A 309 -24.01 1.38 -26.21
N ARG A 310 -24.34 0.07 -26.26
CA ARG A 310 -23.39 -1.00 -25.89
C ARG A 310 -22.59 -1.52 -27.08
N SER A 311 -21.28 -1.71 -26.90
CA SER A 311 -20.32 -2.04 -27.97
C SER A 311 -20.21 -3.52 -28.36
N TYR A 312 -20.78 -4.45 -27.58
CA TYR A 312 -20.45 -5.89 -27.69
C TYR A 312 -21.53 -6.79 -28.31
N CYS A 313 -22.61 -6.22 -28.87
CA CYS A 313 -23.78 -7.00 -29.34
C CYS A 313 -24.23 -6.69 -30.78
N TYR A 314 -23.35 -6.16 -31.63
CA TYR A 314 -23.68 -5.83 -33.03
C TYR A 314 -22.53 -6.13 -34.00
N SER A 315 -22.86 -6.18 -35.29
CA SER A 315 -21.87 -6.27 -36.38
C SER A 315 -22.33 -5.42 -37.57
N PHE A 316 -21.39 -4.69 -38.17
CA PHE A 316 -21.63 -3.94 -39.40
C PHE A 316 -21.07 -4.70 -40.60
N THR A 317 -21.83 -4.68 -41.71
CA THR A 317 -21.31 -5.18 -43.00
C THR A 317 -20.47 -4.11 -43.70
N ASP A 318 -20.82 -2.83 -43.50
CA ASP A 318 -20.11 -1.67 -44.04
C ASP A 318 -19.26 -1.00 -42.94
N LYS A 319 -17.94 -0.97 -43.14
CA LYS A 319 -16.99 -0.32 -42.22
C LYS A 319 -17.18 1.19 -42.11
N ALA A 320 -17.73 1.85 -43.13
CA ALA A 320 -18.04 3.27 -43.05
C ALA A 320 -19.20 3.53 -42.06
N GLN A 321 -20.22 2.67 -42.04
CA GLN A 321 -21.33 2.76 -41.09
C GLN A 321 -20.90 2.50 -39.64
N GLU A 322 -19.99 1.55 -39.44
CA GLU A 322 -19.38 1.28 -38.14
C GLU A 322 -18.65 2.52 -37.59
N ALA A 323 -17.80 3.15 -38.40
CA ALA A 323 -17.09 4.37 -37.99
C ALA A 323 -18.04 5.53 -37.65
N VAL A 324 -19.15 5.68 -38.37
CA VAL A 324 -20.19 6.67 -38.06
C VAL A 324 -20.90 6.35 -36.73
N TYR A 325 -21.19 5.07 -36.46
CA TYR A 325 -21.76 4.65 -35.19
C TYR A 325 -20.81 4.92 -34.02
N ASP A 326 -19.54 4.55 -34.15
CA ASP A 326 -18.51 4.78 -33.12
C ASP A 326 -18.37 6.27 -32.78
N GLN A 327 -18.39 7.13 -33.80
CA GLN A 327 -18.37 8.58 -33.60
C GLN A 327 -19.61 9.07 -32.85
N LYS A 328 -20.81 8.58 -33.17
CA LYS A 328 -22.05 8.91 -32.44
C LYS A 328 -22.05 8.39 -31.01
N VAL A 329 -21.50 7.20 -30.76
CA VAL A 329 -21.35 6.64 -29.41
C VAL A 329 -20.44 7.55 -28.60
N LYS A 330 -19.31 7.99 -29.17
CA LYS A 330 -18.40 8.93 -28.51
C LYS A 330 -19.08 10.26 -28.17
N GLU A 331 -19.84 10.84 -29.09
CA GLU A 331 -20.60 12.07 -28.85
C GLU A 331 -21.66 11.90 -27.75
N TRP A 332 -22.34 10.76 -27.74
CA TRP A 332 -23.30 10.40 -26.69
C TRP A 332 -22.62 10.22 -25.33
N GLU A 333 -21.49 9.50 -25.26
CA GLU A 333 -20.71 9.34 -24.03
C GLU A 333 -20.21 10.67 -23.48
N GLU A 334 -19.71 11.56 -24.35
CA GLU A 334 -19.33 12.93 -23.98
C GLU A 334 -20.53 13.74 -23.45
N ALA A 335 -21.71 13.56 -24.04
CA ALA A 335 -22.94 14.22 -23.59
C ALA A 335 -23.41 13.69 -22.23
N VAL A 336 -23.38 12.37 -22.02
CA VAL A 336 -23.68 11.72 -20.73
C VAL A 336 -22.68 12.19 -19.66
N GLU A 337 -21.39 12.29 -19.98
CA GLU A 337 -20.39 12.77 -19.02
C GLU A 337 -20.56 14.25 -18.69
N LYS A 338 -20.89 15.10 -19.68
CA LYS A 338 -21.29 16.48 -19.41
C LYS A 338 -22.54 16.53 -18.54
N LEU A 339 -23.57 15.73 -18.82
CA LEU A 339 -24.80 15.70 -18.04
C LEU A 339 -24.53 15.31 -16.57
N ARG A 340 -23.59 14.39 -16.33
CA ARG A 340 -23.15 13.98 -14.98
C ARG A 340 -22.54 15.12 -14.14
N SER A 341 -22.10 16.21 -14.75
CA SER A 341 -21.64 17.42 -14.03
C SER A 341 -22.79 18.30 -13.50
N TYR A 342 -24.05 18.01 -13.87
CA TYR A 342 -25.22 18.79 -13.46
C TYR A 342 -25.98 18.23 -12.26
N SER A 343 -25.62 17.04 -11.75
CA SER A 343 -26.31 16.45 -10.61
C SER A 343 -25.42 15.51 -9.79
N PRO A 344 -25.48 15.58 -8.45
CA PRO A 344 -24.89 14.57 -7.56
C PRO A 344 -25.32 13.14 -7.91
N ARG A 345 -24.38 12.21 -7.87
CA ARG A 345 -24.63 10.76 -8.09
C ARG A 345 -23.68 9.90 -7.28
N GLU A 346 -23.94 8.60 -7.17
CA GLU A 346 -22.91 7.68 -6.68
C GLU A 346 -21.71 7.68 -7.64
N GLY A 347 -20.50 7.59 -7.08
CA GLY A 347 -19.26 7.64 -7.84
C GLY A 347 -18.14 6.80 -7.23
N GLU A 348 -17.03 6.73 -7.93
CA GLU A 348 -15.81 6.04 -7.51
C GLU A 348 -14.61 6.97 -7.65
N LEU A 349 -13.77 7.02 -6.62
CA LEU A 349 -12.47 7.68 -6.63
C LEU A 349 -11.39 6.61 -6.80
N ARG A 350 -10.53 6.73 -7.82
CA ARG A 350 -9.46 5.78 -8.10
C ARG A 350 -8.15 6.50 -8.42
N GLN A 351 -7.07 6.09 -7.76
CA GLN A 351 -5.72 6.53 -8.06
C GLN A 351 -4.89 5.36 -8.59
N GLY A 352 -4.44 5.46 -9.84
CA GLY A 352 -3.69 4.39 -10.51
C GLY A 352 -4.48 3.08 -10.56
N ASN A 353 -3.81 1.98 -10.19
CA ASN A 353 -4.38 0.63 -10.19
C ASN A 353 -5.00 0.23 -8.84
N ASN A 354 -5.07 1.14 -7.88
CA ASN A 354 -5.61 0.84 -6.55
C ASN A 354 -7.11 0.56 -6.63
N ARG A 355 -7.62 -0.14 -5.61
CA ARG A 355 -9.06 -0.34 -5.44
C ARG A 355 -9.75 1.02 -5.26
N PRO A 356 -10.96 1.21 -5.82
CA PRO A 356 -11.62 2.50 -5.74
C PRO A 356 -12.26 2.71 -4.37
N ASN A 357 -12.41 3.98 -3.99
CA ASN A 357 -13.32 4.40 -2.92
C ASN A 357 -14.67 4.70 -3.55
N ARG A 358 -15.73 4.04 -3.09
CA ARG A 358 -17.11 4.38 -3.43
C ARG A 358 -17.57 5.55 -2.60
N VAL A 359 -18.18 6.53 -3.25
CA VAL A 359 -18.77 7.71 -2.62
C VAL A 359 -20.27 7.76 -2.93
N GLU A 360 -21.05 8.06 -1.90
CA GLU A 360 -22.51 8.18 -2.01
C GLU A 360 -22.91 9.32 -2.96
N LYS A 361 -22.21 10.46 -2.87
CA LYS A 361 -22.43 11.62 -3.74
C LYS A 361 -21.09 12.06 -4.32
N PHE A 362 -21.08 12.20 -5.64
CA PHE A 362 -19.97 12.55 -6.50
C PHE A 362 -20.44 13.58 -7.52
N LEU A 363 -19.64 14.61 -7.73
CA LEU A 363 -19.90 15.68 -8.68
C LEU A 363 -18.57 16.20 -9.21
N VAL A 364 -18.46 16.39 -10.52
CA VAL A 364 -17.32 17.12 -11.11
C VAL A 364 -17.80 18.50 -11.49
N LEU A 365 -17.29 19.53 -10.82
CA LEU A 365 -17.66 20.92 -11.06
C LEU A 365 -16.41 21.72 -11.45
N ASN A 366 -16.37 22.23 -12.68
CA ASN A 366 -15.23 22.98 -13.21
C ASN A 366 -13.88 22.24 -13.08
N GLY A 367 -13.89 20.93 -13.30
CA GLY A 367 -12.70 20.07 -13.15
C GLY A 367 -12.34 19.73 -11.70
N VAL A 368 -13.11 20.21 -10.72
CA VAL A 368 -12.93 19.86 -9.30
C VAL A 368 -13.86 18.69 -8.96
N VAL A 369 -13.29 17.62 -8.41
CA VAL A 369 -14.06 16.47 -7.92
C VAL A 369 -14.56 16.77 -6.52
N LEU A 370 -15.87 16.92 -6.37
CA LEU A 370 -16.56 17.12 -5.11
C LEU A 370 -17.28 15.83 -4.69
N VAL A 371 -17.20 15.51 -3.41
CA VAL A 371 -17.83 14.33 -2.82
C VAL A 371 -18.56 14.68 -1.52
N SER A 372 -19.59 13.89 -1.19
CA SER A 372 -20.40 14.07 0.01
C SER A 372 -20.98 12.74 0.48
N GLY A 373 -21.31 12.66 1.78
CA GLY A 373 -21.91 11.48 2.39
C GLY A 373 -20.89 10.38 2.67
N LEU A 374 -21.33 9.14 2.60
CA LEU A 374 -20.51 8.01 2.99
C LEU A 374 -19.46 7.66 1.94
N THR A 375 -18.20 7.58 2.38
CA THR A 375 -17.05 7.19 1.55
C THR A 375 -16.49 5.86 2.08
N ARG A 376 -16.53 4.83 1.22
CA ARG A 376 -16.13 3.46 1.56
C ARG A 376 -15.03 2.98 0.63
N HIS A 377 -13.99 2.39 1.18
CA HIS A 377 -13.02 1.68 0.34
C HIS A 377 -13.57 0.30 -0.04
N THR A 378 -13.57 -0.05 -1.33
CA THR A 378 -14.21 -1.29 -1.81
C THR A 378 -13.53 -2.57 -1.32
N GLY A 379 -12.25 -2.49 -0.92
CA GLY A 379 -11.49 -3.61 -0.37
C GLY A 379 -11.74 -3.89 1.11
N ARG A 380 -12.50 -3.04 1.82
CA ARG A 380 -12.56 -3.00 3.30
C ARG A 380 -11.20 -2.78 3.98
N GLU A 381 -10.20 -2.38 3.21
CA GLU A 381 -8.98 -1.75 3.73
C GLU A 381 -9.39 -0.31 4.05
N HIS A 382 -9.17 0.29 5.20
CA HIS A 382 -9.68 1.61 5.63
C HIS A 382 -11.11 1.62 6.17
N ARG A 383 -11.22 2.35 7.28
CA ARG A 383 -12.49 2.69 7.93
C ARG A 383 -13.31 3.60 7.04
N ASP A 384 -14.60 3.31 6.91
CA ASP A 384 -15.58 4.19 6.29
C ASP A 384 -15.57 5.57 6.97
N ILE A 385 -15.55 6.64 6.17
CA ILE A 385 -15.70 8.01 6.67
C ILE A 385 -17.00 8.61 6.14
N ASN A 386 -17.65 9.43 6.97
CA ASN A 386 -18.82 10.20 6.56
C ASN A 386 -18.39 11.66 6.37
N LEU A 387 -18.66 12.21 5.19
CA LEU A 387 -18.28 13.55 4.78
C LEU A 387 -19.54 14.45 4.79
N PRO A 388 -19.87 15.11 5.93
CA PRO A 388 -20.99 16.04 5.97
C PRO A 388 -20.68 17.27 5.10
N GLY A 389 -21.64 17.70 4.29
CA GLY A 389 -21.40 18.73 3.28
C GLY A 389 -20.59 18.20 2.09
N TRP A 390 -19.93 19.10 1.37
CA TRP A 390 -19.22 18.82 0.12
C TRP A 390 -17.74 19.09 0.26
N TRP A 391 -16.95 18.10 -0.14
CA TRP A 391 -15.52 18.03 0.04
C TRP A 391 -14.84 17.85 -1.31
N GLU A 392 -13.76 18.58 -1.56
CA GLU A 392 -12.91 18.31 -2.71
C GLU A 392 -12.03 17.08 -2.44
N ALA A 393 -12.12 16.09 -3.31
CA ALA A 393 -11.26 14.91 -3.28
C ALA A 393 -9.94 15.19 -4.03
N VAL A 394 -8.83 15.10 -3.32
CA VAL A 394 -7.47 15.33 -3.85
C VAL A 394 -6.63 14.07 -3.63
N PRO A 395 -6.09 13.45 -4.69
CA PRO A 395 -5.22 12.29 -4.53
C PRO A 395 -3.90 12.72 -3.88
N ASN A 396 -3.25 11.82 -3.15
CA ASN A 396 -1.93 12.06 -2.60
C ASN A 396 -0.87 12.18 -3.72
N THR A 397 0.34 12.59 -3.36
CA THR A 397 1.47 12.75 -4.29
C THR A 397 2.35 11.51 -4.41
N ALA A 398 1.88 10.34 -3.95
CA ALA A 398 2.61 9.08 -4.11
C ALA A 398 2.86 8.80 -5.60
N VAL A 399 4.08 8.37 -5.93
CA VAL A 399 4.42 7.95 -7.31
C VAL A 399 3.83 6.57 -7.59
N ALA A 400 3.86 5.69 -6.59
CA ALA A 400 3.28 4.35 -6.63
C ALA A 400 3.04 3.87 -5.19
N SER A 401 2.09 2.97 -5.01
CA SER A 401 1.76 2.33 -3.74
C SER A 401 1.57 0.84 -3.97
N TRP A 402 2.07 0.02 -3.06
CA TRP A 402 1.84 -1.41 -3.04
C TRP A 402 1.38 -1.80 -1.66
N GLN A 403 0.26 -2.52 -1.62
CA GLN A 403 -0.36 -3.00 -0.40
C GLN A 403 -0.34 -4.52 -0.40
N VAL A 404 -0.05 -5.10 0.75
CA VAL A 404 -0.27 -6.53 0.98
C VAL A 404 -1.44 -6.66 1.94
N THR A 405 -2.57 -7.08 1.38
CA THR A 405 -3.73 -7.51 2.16
C THR A 405 -3.53 -8.96 2.61
N GLY A 406 -3.71 -9.26 3.90
CA GLY A 406 -3.70 -10.64 4.38
C GLY A 406 -3.29 -10.79 5.85
N GLU A 407 -3.10 -12.04 6.28
CA GLU A 407 -2.54 -12.36 7.60
C GLU A 407 -1.02 -12.11 7.56
N ILE A 408 -0.61 -10.97 8.13
CA ILE A 408 0.78 -10.60 8.44
C ILE A 408 0.99 -10.92 9.93
N ASP A 409 2.12 -11.57 10.26
CA ASP A 409 2.43 -12.07 11.62
C ASP A 409 3.14 -11.05 12.50
#